data_AF-A0A7J4TCM6-F1
#
_entry.id   AF-A0A7J4TCM6-F1
#
_cell.length_a   1.000
_cell.length_b   1.000
_cell.length_c   1.000
_cell.angle_alpha   90.00
_cell.angle_beta   90.00
_cell.angle_gamma   90.00
#
_symmetry.space_group_name_H-M   'P 1'
#
loop_
_entity.id
_entity.type
_entity.pdbx_description
1 polymer ?
#
loop_
_entity_poly.entity_id
_entity_poly.type
_entity_poly.pdbx_seq_one_letter_code
_entity_poly.pdbx_strand_id
1 'polypeptide(L)'
;MKLLKGQSLELEATALLGRGKEHTKFNPGHVYYRYKPVIEIGSVRNPEEVVDKTHGTVFAIKGGKLEVVKDNLFSVDLAGAAEEISQGAIKEGHDSDIIFTIESWGQLSCKEMVLRALDEFDAMLDELSEKVKSAQ
;
A
#
# COMPACT_ATOMS: atom_id res chain seq x y z
N MET A 1 11.33 24.40 15.94
CA MET A 1 12.54 25.22 16.19
C MET A 1 12.53 25.66 17.64
N LYS A 2 13.66 25.65 18.35
CA LYS A 2 13.75 26.13 19.74
C LYS A 2 14.72 27.30 19.79
N LEU A 3 14.22 28.48 20.16
CA LEU A 3 15.04 29.68 20.32
C LEU A 3 15.51 29.79 21.78
N LEU A 4 16.77 30.23 21.97
CA LEU A 4 17.31 30.58 23.28
C LEU A 4 16.97 32.02 23.65
N LYS A 5 17.19 32.38 24.92
CA LYS A 5 16.96 33.75 25.42
C LYS A 5 17.77 34.75 24.59
N GLY A 6 17.08 35.72 24.00
CA GLY A 6 17.68 36.77 23.15
C GLY A 6 17.76 36.44 21.67
N GLN A 7 17.30 35.27 21.20
CA GLN A 7 17.23 34.94 19.78
C GLN A 7 15.86 35.27 19.18
N SER A 8 15.85 35.80 17.96
CA SER A 8 14.66 36.03 17.14
C SER A 8 14.84 35.40 15.76
N LEU A 9 13.74 35.02 15.13
CA LEU A 9 13.68 34.60 13.73
C LEU A 9 12.62 35.41 13.02
N GLU A 10 13.01 36.01 11.90
CA GLU A 10 12.11 36.60 10.92
C GLU A 10 12.36 35.90 9.59
N LEU A 11 11.30 35.49 8.89
CA LEU A 11 11.40 34.86 7.59
C LEU A 11 10.21 35.24 6.72
N GLU A 12 10.49 35.38 5.43
CA GLU A 12 9.49 35.51 4.37
C GLU A 12 9.65 34.32 3.44
N ALA A 13 8.54 33.67 3.08
CA ALA A 13 8.54 32.50 2.21
C ALA A 13 7.34 32.54 1.26
N THR A 14 7.58 32.10 0.02
CA THR A 14 6.55 32.02 -1.03
C THR A 14 6.18 30.56 -1.29
N ALA A 15 4.90 30.24 -1.17
CA ALA A 15 4.38 28.94 -1.57
C ALA A 15 4.21 28.87 -3.09
N LEU A 16 4.58 27.74 -3.69
CA LEU A 16 4.44 27.46 -5.11
C LEU A 16 3.79 26.09 -5.29
N LEU A 17 3.03 25.93 -6.37
CA LEU A 17 2.58 24.61 -6.81
C LEU A 17 3.76 23.87 -7.46
N GLY A 18 3.83 22.56 -7.23
CA GLY A 18 4.85 21.69 -7.79
C GLY A 18 4.37 20.24 -7.84
N ARG A 19 5.15 19.39 -8.49
CA ARG A 19 4.86 17.96 -8.65
C ARG A 19 5.76 17.14 -7.72
N GLY A 20 5.24 16.03 -7.18
CA GLY A 20 6.04 15.11 -6.37
C GLY A 20 7.29 14.57 -7.08
N LYS A 21 7.25 14.48 -8.43
CA LYS A 21 8.40 14.13 -9.28
C LYS A 21 9.54 15.15 -9.24
N GLU A 22 9.22 16.43 -9.02
CA GLU A 22 10.20 17.51 -8.92
C GLU A 22 10.86 17.52 -7.55
N HIS A 23 10.06 17.33 -6.49
CA HIS A 23 10.56 17.21 -5.13
C HIS A 23 9.54 16.53 -4.20
N THR A 24 10.01 15.68 -3.29
CA THR A 24 9.14 14.91 -2.38
C THR A 24 8.23 15.78 -1.50
N LYS A 25 8.65 17.01 -1.17
CA LYS A 25 7.83 18.00 -0.44
C LYS A 25 6.49 18.35 -1.12
N PHE A 26 6.36 18.07 -2.42
CA PHE A 26 5.13 18.27 -3.19
C PHE A 26 4.31 16.98 -3.34
N ASN A 27 4.74 15.86 -2.78
CA ASN A 27 3.94 14.63 -2.77
C ASN A 27 2.74 14.83 -1.81
N PRO A 28 1.49 14.65 -2.27
CA PRO A 28 0.29 14.89 -1.45
C PRO A 28 -0.05 13.77 -0.45
N GLY A 29 0.61 12.60 -0.52
CA GLY A 29 0.31 11.51 0.40
C GLY A 29 1.21 10.27 0.26
N HIS A 30 0.97 9.28 1.11
CA HIS A 30 1.43 7.92 0.89
C HIS A 30 0.47 7.18 -0.03
N VAL A 31 1.02 6.57 -1.07
CA VAL A 31 0.27 5.78 -2.04
C VAL A 31 1.05 4.50 -2.30
N TYR A 32 0.40 3.36 -2.12
CA TYR A 32 0.97 2.06 -2.42
C TYR A 32 -0.14 1.07 -2.77
N TYR A 33 0.26 -0.04 -3.38
CA TYR A 33 -0.66 -1.12 -3.71
C TYR A 33 -0.01 -2.46 -3.41
N ARG A 34 -0.86 -3.46 -3.25
CA ARG A 34 -0.47 -4.87 -3.18
C ARG A 34 -1.52 -5.70 -3.91
N TYR A 35 -1.14 -6.88 -4.36
CA TYR A 35 -2.12 -7.83 -4.89
C TYR A 35 -2.98 -8.40 -3.76
N LYS A 36 -4.22 -8.75 -4.09
CA LYS A 36 -5.12 -9.37 -3.14
C LYS A 36 -4.62 -10.79 -2.84
N PRO A 37 -4.33 -11.10 -1.55
CA PRO A 37 -3.74 -12.38 -1.18
C PRO A 37 -4.76 -13.51 -1.33
N VAL A 38 -4.27 -14.68 -1.75
CA VAL A 38 -4.99 -15.94 -1.83
C VAL A 38 -4.22 -16.96 -0.99
N ILE A 39 -4.90 -17.60 -0.04
CA ILE A 39 -4.29 -18.58 0.85
C ILE A 39 -4.95 -19.93 0.61
N GLU A 40 -4.13 -20.94 0.28
CA GLU A 40 -4.56 -22.32 0.20
C GLU A 40 -4.00 -23.10 1.39
N ILE A 41 -4.87 -23.73 2.17
CA ILE A 41 -4.48 -24.53 3.35
C ILE A 41 -4.58 -26.02 3.01
N GLY A 42 -3.45 -26.71 3.05
CA GLY A 42 -3.34 -28.16 2.98
C GLY A 42 -3.27 -28.82 4.36
N SER A 43 -2.59 -29.96 4.45
CA SER A 43 -2.43 -30.70 5.71
C SER A 43 -1.29 -30.14 6.55
N VAL A 44 -1.59 -29.19 7.43
CA VAL A 44 -0.63 -28.57 8.35
C VAL A 44 -0.34 -29.47 9.54
N ARG A 45 0.94 -29.75 9.83
CA ARG A 45 1.38 -30.60 10.96
C ARG A 45 1.26 -29.89 12.31
N ASN A 46 1.68 -28.63 12.37
CA ASN A 46 1.74 -27.81 13.58
C ASN A 46 0.89 -26.53 13.42
N PRO A 47 -0.45 -26.63 13.45
CA PRO A 47 -1.31 -25.46 13.28
C PRO A 47 -1.14 -24.42 14.39
N GLU A 48 -0.79 -24.81 15.64
CA GLU A 48 -0.56 -23.83 16.71
C GLU A 48 0.64 -22.93 16.43
N GLU A 49 1.71 -23.48 15.84
CA GLU A 49 2.93 -22.73 15.51
C GLU A 49 2.67 -21.66 14.44
N VAL A 50 1.83 -21.97 13.45
CA VAL A 50 1.39 -21.01 12.43
C VAL A 50 0.64 -19.85 13.08
N VAL A 51 -0.30 -20.14 13.98
CA VAL A 51 -1.07 -19.10 14.69
C VAL A 51 -0.16 -18.24 15.55
N ASP A 52 0.76 -18.83 16.31
CA ASP A 52 1.68 -18.11 17.18
C ASP A 52 2.60 -17.15 16.41
N LYS A 53 3.26 -17.65 15.36
CA LYS A 53 4.20 -16.87 14.56
C LYS A 53 3.54 -15.86 13.62
N THR A 54 2.27 -16.05 13.28
CA THR A 54 1.46 -15.05 12.55
C THR A 54 0.61 -14.18 13.50
N HIS A 55 0.90 -14.24 14.80
CA HIS A 55 0.27 -13.46 15.86
C HIS A 55 -1.27 -13.56 15.90
N GLY A 56 -1.82 -14.71 15.48
CA GLY A 56 -3.25 -14.99 15.46
C GLY A 56 -4.07 -14.00 14.64
N THR A 57 -3.44 -13.26 13.72
CA THR A 57 -4.10 -12.19 12.99
C THR A 57 -4.87 -12.73 11.79
N VAL A 58 -4.16 -13.44 10.89
CA VAL A 58 -4.74 -14.01 9.67
C VAL A 58 -5.17 -15.47 9.85
N PHE A 59 -4.59 -16.19 10.82
CA PHE A 59 -4.88 -17.59 11.06
C PHE A 59 -5.43 -17.81 12.47
N ALA A 60 -6.44 -18.67 12.59
CA ALA A 60 -7.03 -19.07 13.86
C ALA A 60 -7.39 -20.56 13.85
N ILE A 61 -7.43 -21.19 15.03
CA ILE A 61 -7.92 -22.56 15.16
C ILE A 61 -9.38 -22.53 15.59
N LYS A 62 -10.27 -23.07 14.76
CA LYS A 62 -11.70 -23.24 15.06
C LYS A 62 -12.07 -24.71 14.93
N GLY A 63 -12.68 -25.27 15.98
CA GLY A 63 -13.08 -26.69 15.99
C GLY A 63 -11.92 -27.67 15.75
N GLY A 64 -10.69 -27.30 16.15
CA GLY A 64 -9.48 -28.10 15.94
C GLY A 64 -8.88 -28.02 14.53
N LYS A 65 -9.38 -27.14 13.66
CA LYS A 65 -8.83 -26.91 12.32
C LYS A 65 -8.28 -25.49 12.17
N LEU A 66 -7.17 -25.37 11.44
CA LEU A 66 -6.62 -24.08 11.05
C LEU A 66 -7.51 -23.45 9.97
N GLU A 67 -7.96 -22.22 10.21
CA GLU A 67 -8.79 -21.45 9.28
C GLU A 67 -8.23 -20.05 9.10
N VAL A 68 -8.49 -19.47 7.92
CA VAL A 68 -8.18 -18.06 7.63
C VAL A 68 -9.26 -17.16 8.22
N VAL A 69 -8.85 -16.18 9.01
CA VAL A 69 -9.71 -15.09 9.48
C VAL A 69 -9.93 -14.10 8.34
N LYS A 70 -10.99 -14.30 7.56
CA LYS A 70 -11.26 -13.53 6.32
C LYS A 70 -11.26 -12.01 6.53
N ASP A 71 -11.78 -11.53 7.65
CA ASP A 71 -11.85 -10.10 7.96
C ASP A 71 -10.45 -9.46 8.13
N ASN A 72 -9.47 -10.25 8.52
CA ASN A 72 -8.09 -9.81 8.75
C ASN A 72 -7.15 -10.18 7.61
N LEU A 73 -7.62 -10.83 6.55
CA LEU A 73 -6.79 -11.28 5.43
C LEU A 73 -6.03 -10.11 4.78
N PHE A 74 -6.61 -8.92 4.79
CA PHE A 74 -6.00 -7.72 4.24
C PHE A 74 -5.30 -6.86 5.30
N SER A 75 -5.17 -7.31 6.54
CA SER A 75 -4.57 -6.48 7.60
C SER A 75 -3.04 -6.48 7.58
N VAL A 76 -2.43 -7.56 7.07
CA VAL A 76 -0.98 -7.75 7.05
C VAL A 76 -0.52 -8.31 5.72
N ASP A 77 0.75 -8.10 5.40
CA ASP A 77 1.45 -8.87 4.38
C ASP A 77 2.13 -10.05 5.08
N LEU A 78 1.76 -11.27 4.69
CA LEU A 78 2.33 -12.48 5.28
C LEU A 78 3.75 -12.76 4.76
N ALA A 79 4.13 -12.18 3.61
CA ALA A 79 5.46 -12.25 3.02
C ALA A 79 6.04 -13.69 2.93
N GLY A 80 5.21 -14.72 2.74
CA GLY A 80 5.63 -16.11 2.66
C GLY A 80 5.85 -16.80 4.01
N ALA A 81 5.65 -16.10 5.13
CA ALA A 81 5.95 -16.63 6.46
C ALA A 81 5.12 -17.89 6.80
N ALA A 82 3.82 -17.92 6.46
CA ALA A 82 2.98 -19.08 6.75
C ALA A 82 3.36 -20.28 5.88
N GLU A 83 3.80 -20.05 4.65
CA GLU A 83 4.36 -21.10 3.78
C GLU A 83 5.64 -21.71 4.37
N GLU A 84 6.57 -20.89 4.83
CA GLU A 84 7.81 -21.35 5.47
C GLU A 84 7.54 -22.15 6.75
N ILE A 85 6.70 -21.63 7.65
CA ILE A 85 6.37 -22.27 8.93
C ILE A 85 5.70 -23.63 8.70
N SER A 86 4.79 -23.68 7.72
CA SER A 86 4.03 -24.88 7.41
C SER A 86 4.77 -25.88 6.53
N GLN A 87 6.01 -25.58 6.12
CA GLN A 87 6.82 -26.38 5.20
C GLN A 87 6.10 -26.64 3.86
N GLY A 88 5.44 -25.61 3.32
CA GLY A 88 4.71 -25.69 2.05
C GLY A 88 3.29 -26.28 2.15
N ALA A 89 2.80 -26.58 3.36
CA ALA A 89 1.41 -27.03 3.53
C ALA A 89 0.40 -25.88 3.39
N ILE A 90 0.82 -24.64 3.64
CA ILE A 90 0.09 -23.41 3.31
C ILE A 90 0.78 -22.81 2.09
N LYS A 91 0.00 -22.44 1.06
CA LYS A 91 0.51 -21.69 -0.08
C LYS A 91 -0.02 -20.28 -0.04
N GLU A 92 0.90 -19.33 -0.11
CA GLU A 92 0.58 -17.92 -0.23
C GLU A 92 0.71 -17.49 -1.68
N GLY A 93 -0.40 -17.11 -2.28
CA GLY A 93 -0.46 -16.56 -3.62
C GLY A 93 -1.21 -15.24 -3.63
N HIS A 94 -1.51 -14.78 -4.84
CA HIS A 94 -2.37 -13.63 -5.05
C HIS A 94 -3.13 -13.79 -6.36
N ASP A 95 -4.28 -13.13 -6.46
CA ASP A 95 -4.98 -13.00 -7.73
C ASP A 95 -4.53 -11.71 -8.46
N SER A 96 -5.24 -11.34 -9.53
CA SER A 96 -4.97 -10.13 -10.32
C SER A 96 -5.56 -8.86 -9.72
N ASP A 97 -6.43 -8.96 -8.71
CA ASP A 97 -7.01 -7.79 -8.07
C ASP A 97 -5.94 -7.07 -7.25
N ILE A 98 -6.06 -5.75 -7.16
CA ILE A 98 -5.18 -4.91 -6.35
C ILE A 98 -5.93 -4.29 -5.19
N ILE A 99 -5.27 -4.24 -4.03
CA ILE A 99 -5.68 -3.45 -2.89
C ILE A 99 -4.86 -2.17 -2.94
N PHE A 100 -5.52 -1.06 -3.30
CA PHE A 100 -4.88 0.24 -3.43
C PHE A 100 -5.09 1.07 -2.17
N THR A 101 -4.01 1.48 -1.52
CA THR A 101 -4.06 2.26 -0.27
C THR A 101 -3.55 3.67 -0.51
N ILE A 102 -4.33 4.65 -0.03
CA ILE A 102 -4.03 6.08 -0.16
C ILE A 102 -4.22 6.74 1.20
N GLU A 103 -3.17 7.39 1.68
CA GLU A 103 -3.16 8.17 2.90
C GLU A 103 -2.69 9.59 2.59
N SER A 104 -3.53 10.57 2.86
CA SER A 104 -3.23 11.98 2.60
C SER A 104 -2.41 12.61 3.72
N TRP A 105 -1.50 13.52 3.38
CA TRP A 105 -0.84 14.40 4.35
C TRP A 105 -1.69 15.61 4.77
N GLY A 106 -2.86 15.80 4.16
CA GLY A 106 -3.82 16.84 4.48
C GLY A 106 -3.93 17.98 3.47
N GLN A 107 -3.03 18.10 2.48
CA GLN A 107 -3.15 19.16 1.46
C GLN A 107 -4.24 18.86 0.41
N LEU A 108 -4.49 17.57 0.11
CA LEU A 108 -5.53 17.08 -0.79
C LEU A 108 -6.24 15.89 -0.16
N SER A 109 -7.55 15.75 -0.30
CA SER A 109 -8.24 14.52 0.12
C SER A 109 -7.82 13.33 -0.75
N CYS A 110 -7.95 12.09 -0.23
CA CYS A 110 -7.63 10.88 -1.00
C CYS A 110 -8.43 10.79 -2.30
N LYS A 111 -9.68 11.28 -2.31
CA LYS A 111 -10.52 11.33 -3.52
C LYS A 111 -9.94 12.30 -4.56
N GLU A 112 -9.54 13.50 -4.15
CA GLU A 112 -8.93 14.49 -5.06
C GLU A 112 -7.60 13.97 -5.63
N MET A 113 -6.79 13.28 -4.83
CA MET A 113 -5.56 12.66 -5.29
C MET A 113 -5.80 11.66 -6.44
N VAL A 114 -6.80 10.79 -6.31
CA VAL A 114 -7.14 9.80 -7.35
C VAL A 114 -7.65 10.50 -8.61
N LEU A 115 -8.62 11.40 -8.47
CA LEU A 115 -9.20 12.10 -9.63
C LEU A 115 -8.13 12.88 -10.40
N ARG A 116 -7.25 13.60 -9.68
CA ARG A 116 -6.17 14.35 -10.33
C ARG A 116 -5.15 13.44 -11.01
N ALA A 117 -4.89 12.26 -10.45
CA ALA A 117 -4.00 11.27 -11.08
C ALA A 117 -4.61 10.72 -12.38
N LEU A 118 -5.92 10.49 -12.41
CA LEU A 118 -6.64 10.07 -13.63
C LEU A 118 -6.59 11.16 -14.70
N ASP A 119 -6.89 12.42 -14.33
CA ASP A 119 -6.82 13.55 -15.27
C ASP A 119 -5.41 13.69 -15.90
N GLU A 120 -4.36 13.52 -15.08
CA GLU A 120 -2.98 13.60 -15.56
C GLU A 120 -2.62 12.39 -16.44
N PHE A 121 -3.16 11.21 -16.14
CA PHE A 121 -2.94 10.00 -16.94
C PHE A 121 -3.60 10.11 -18.32
N ASP A 122 -4.84 10.59 -18.37
CA ASP A 122 -5.55 10.82 -19.63
C ASP A 122 -4.82 11.85 -20.49
N ALA A 123 -4.36 12.96 -19.89
CA ALA A 123 -3.57 13.96 -20.60
C ALA A 123 -2.26 13.39 -21.18
N MET A 124 -1.58 12.50 -20.47
CA MET A 124 -0.38 11.82 -20.98
C MET A 124 -0.70 10.87 -22.15
N LEU A 125 -1.84 10.17 -22.11
CA LEU A 125 -2.27 9.29 -23.20
C LEU A 125 -2.67 10.08 -24.45
N ASP A 126 -3.35 11.22 -24.27
CA ASP A 126 -3.70 12.12 -25.37
C ASP A 126 -2.43 12.68 -26.03
N GLU A 127 -1.47 13.15 -25.23
CA GLU A 127 -0.19 13.65 -25.73
C GLU A 127 0.57 12.56 -26.51
N LEU A 128 0.59 11.33 -25.99
CA LEU A 128 1.20 10.19 -26.66
C LEU A 128 0.52 9.91 -28.01
N SER A 129 -0.81 9.87 -28.04
CA SER A 129 -1.60 9.65 -29.26
C SER A 129 -1.30 10.69 -30.34
N GLU A 130 -1.28 11.97 -29.98
CA GLU A 130 -0.98 13.05 -30.94
C GLU A 130 0.46 12.96 -31.48
N LYS A 131 1.42 12.64 -30.61
CA LYS A 131 2.81 12.44 -31.04
C LYS A 131 2.97 11.27 -32.00
N VAL A 132 2.30 10.15 -31.74
CA VAL A 132 2.33 8.98 -32.64
C VAL A 132 1.75 9.32 -34.00
N LYS A 133 0.63 10.04 -34.07
CA LYS A 133 0.03 10.48 -35.35
C LYS A 133 0.95 11.41 -36.13
N SER A 134 1.67 12.31 -35.45
CA SER A 134 2.58 13.26 -36.10
C SER A 134 3.87 12.63 -36.63
N ALA A 135 4.20 11.41 -36.19
CA ALA A 135 5.40 10.68 -36.58
C ALA A 135 5.17 9.69 -37.74
N GLN A 136 3.91 9.52 -38.18
CA GLN A 136 3.51 8.71 -39.34
C GLN A 136 3.33 9.58 -40.57
#